data_AF-A0A968IXG7-F1
#
_entry.id   AF-A0A968IXG7-F1
#
_cell.length_a   1.000
_cell.length_b   1.000
_cell.length_c   1.000
_cell.angle_alpha   90.00
_cell.angle_beta   90.00
_cell.angle_gamma   90.00
#
_symmetry.space_group_name_H-M   'P 1'
#
loop_
_entity.id
_entity.type
_entity.pdbx_description
1 polymer ?
#
loop_
_entity_poly.entity_id
_entity_poly.type
_entity_poly.pdbx_seq_one_letter_code
_entity_poly.pdbx_strand_id
1 'polypeptide(L)'
;MSSQSLASWAFPGHPAYEYLFGQPEPPCHEELFFGAFPTDPPNTDQAIALKHQRQNSLTAVIGPPGNGKTTLLLHEIALSVVERGYQLASTGFDESNLTFVTSTNNRAVNNVLERLATLFSADCFYLVGGRKELIDNSLRVLLLERICLEAHWSQVKEIRKKSIELKNCVKLRENKQLKDFISL
;
A
#
# COMPACT_ATOMS: atom_id res chain seq x y z
N MET A 1 -39.40 4.95 -30.63
CA MET A 1 -38.88 5.57 -29.40
C MET A 1 -37.68 4.75 -28.95
N SER A 2 -36.47 5.30 -29.10
CA SER A 2 -35.24 4.61 -28.67
C SER A 2 -35.17 4.62 -27.16
N SER A 3 -35.19 3.44 -26.53
CA SER A 3 -34.83 3.27 -25.13
C SER A 3 -33.38 3.72 -24.96
N GLN A 4 -33.16 4.96 -24.55
CA GLN A 4 -31.85 5.38 -24.07
C GLN A 4 -31.56 4.54 -22.84
N SER A 5 -30.63 3.59 -22.98
CA SER A 5 -29.98 2.92 -21.86
C SER A 5 -29.49 4.00 -20.93
N LEU A 6 -30.12 4.16 -19.76
CA LEU A 6 -29.59 4.98 -18.68
C LEU A 6 -28.13 4.53 -18.48
N ALA A 7 -27.21 5.49 -18.54
CA ALA A 7 -25.80 5.18 -18.39
C ALA A 7 -25.59 4.52 -17.03
N SER A 8 -24.86 3.40 -16.99
CA SER A 8 -24.68 2.55 -15.80
C SER A 8 -23.92 3.21 -14.64
N TRP A 9 -23.60 4.50 -14.76
CA TRP A 9 -22.94 5.30 -13.74
C TRP A 9 -23.82 6.43 -13.23
N ALA A 10 -24.94 6.74 -13.90
CA ALA A 10 -25.73 7.94 -13.65
C ALA A 10 -26.77 7.76 -12.52
N PHE A 11 -26.32 7.26 -11.36
CA PHE A 11 -27.15 7.10 -10.16
C PHE A 11 -26.38 7.50 -8.88
N PRO A 12 -27.07 8.00 -7.84
CA PRO A 12 -26.45 8.36 -6.56
C PRO A 12 -25.65 7.21 -5.92
N GLY A 13 -24.50 7.54 -5.35
CA GLY A 13 -23.53 6.61 -4.76
C GLY A 13 -22.46 6.11 -5.73
N HIS A 14 -22.63 6.28 -7.05
CA HIS A 14 -21.57 5.96 -8.01
C HIS A 14 -20.50 7.07 -8.02
N PRO A 15 -19.18 6.78 -7.96
CA PRO A 15 -18.14 7.82 -7.88
C PRO A 15 -18.21 8.88 -8.98
N ALA A 16 -18.48 8.47 -10.23
CA ALA A 16 -18.64 9.41 -11.34
C ALA A 16 -19.89 10.31 -11.20
N TYR A 17 -20.97 9.80 -10.61
CA TYR A 17 -22.15 10.60 -10.32
C TYR A 17 -21.85 11.60 -9.19
N GLU A 18 -21.23 11.14 -8.10
CA GLU A 18 -20.87 12.00 -6.98
C GLU A 18 -19.88 13.11 -7.38
N TYR A 19 -18.95 12.81 -8.30
CA TYR A 19 -18.03 13.83 -8.83
C TYR A 19 -18.76 14.97 -9.57
N LEU A 20 -19.75 14.62 -10.38
CA LEU A 20 -20.41 15.56 -11.30
C LEU A 20 -21.61 16.27 -10.67
N PHE A 21 -22.32 15.57 -9.77
CA PHE A 21 -23.63 15.99 -9.26
C PHE A 21 -23.76 15.85 -7.74
N GLY A 22 -22.83 15.18 -7.07
CA GLY A 22 -22.84 14.99 -5.62
C GLY A 22 -22.64 16.30 -4.85
N GLN A 23 -23.10 16.32 -3.61
CA GLN A 23 -22.75 17.38 -2.68
C GLN A 23 -21.54 16.93 -1.85
N PRO A 24 -20.41 17.66 -1.87
CA PRO A 24 -19.23 17.26 -1.12
C PRO A 24 -19.53 17.32 0.38
N GLU A 25 -19.19 16.25 1.09
CA GLU A 25 -19.27 16.22 2.54
C GLU A 25 -18.12 17.04 3.17
N PRO A 26 -18.35 17.72 4.29
CA PRO A 26 -17.27 18.40 5.00
C PRO A 26 -16.27 17.38 5.55
N PRO A 27 -14.97 17.68 5.53
CA PRO A 27 -13.95 16.78 6.06
C PRO A 27 -14.12 16.58 7.57
N CYS A 28 -14.11 15.32 8.04
CA CYS A 28 -14.04 15.05 9.47
C CYS A 28 -12.60 15.27 9.98
N HIS A 29 -12.46 16.11 11.00
CA HIS A 29 -11.15 16.54 11.49
C HIS A 29 -10.49 15.57 12.48
N GLU A 30 -11.23 14.59 13.01
CA GLU A 30 -10.76 13.71 14.09
C GLU A 30 -9.99 12.47 13.64
N GLU A 31 -9.83 12.24 12.33
CA GLU A 31 -9.08 11.07 11.87
C GLU A 31 -7.56 11.21 12.06
N LEU A 32 -6.98 10.15 12.62
CA LEU A 32 -5.54 9.93 12.67
C LEU A 32 -5.12 9.18 11.41
N PHE A 33 -4.00 9.59 10.81
CA PHE A 33 -3.40 8.87 9.69
C PHE A 33 -2.02 8.35 10.11
N PHE A 34 -1.80 7.04 9.95
CA PHE A 34 -0.70 6.30 10.61
C PHE A 34 0.60 6.26 9.80
N GLY A 35 0.60 6.81 8.59
CA GLY A 35 1.71 6.76 7.66
C GLY A 35 1.93 8.08 6.95
N ALA A 36 3.18 8.40 6.66
CA ALA A 36 3.54 9.50 5.80
C ALA A 36 4.71 9.05 4.92
N PHE A 37 4.72 9.52 3.67
CA PHE A 37 5.90 9.38 2.83
C PHE A 37 7.11 10.05 3.52
N PRO A 38 8.33 9.49 3.42
CA PRO A 38 9.50 9.97 4.17
C PRO A 38 10.06 11.27 3.58
N THR A 39 9.25 12.32 3.65
CA THR A 39 9.50 13.70 3.25
C THR A 39 8.97 14.63 4.33
N ASP A 40 8.78 15.91 4.03
CA ASP A 40 8.06 16.82 4.91
C ASP A 40 6.66 16.28 5.24
N PRO A 41 6.18 16.45 6.48
CA PRO A 41 4.81 16.09 6.85
C PRO A 41 3.77 16.81 5.98
N PRO A 42 2.58 16.22 5.77
CA PRO A 42 1.48 16.92 5.11
C PRO A 42 1.17 18.24 5.82
N ASN A 43 1.04 19.32 5.05
CA ASN A 43 0.51 20.57 5.58
C ASN A 43 -1.00 20.44 5.90
N THR A 44 -1.60 21.48 6.45
CA THR A 44 -3.02 21.46 6.85
C THR A 44 -3.97 21.07 5.72
N ASP A 45 -3.80 21.65 4.53
CA ASP A 45 -4.69 21.37 3.39
C ASP A 45 -4.50 19.94 2.86
N GLN A 46 -3.25 19.46 2.82
CA GLN A 46 -2.94 18.09 2.43
C GLN A 46 -3.52 17.10 3.46
N ALA A 47 -3.38 17.38 4.76
CA ALA A 47 -3.93 16.55 5.82
C ALA A 47 -5.47 16.50 5.74
N ILE A 48 -6.13 17.62 5.44
CA ILE A 48 -7.58 17.67 5.22
C ILE A 48 -7.97 16.77 4.04
N ALA A 49 -7.25 16.85 2.93
CA ALA A 49 -7.52 16.01 1.75
C ALA A 49 -7.32 14.52 2.04
N LEU A 50 -6.27 14.14 2.78
CA LEU A 50 -6.03 12.74 3.18
C LEU A 50 -7.15 12.21 4.08
N LYS A 51 -7.57 12.98 5.10
CA LYS A 51 -8.68 12.60 5.99
C LYS A 51 -10.00 12.47 5.23
N HIS A 52 -10.31 13.44 4.37
CA HIS A 52 -11.52 13.38 3.55
C HIS A 52 -11.57 12.10 2.71
N GLN A 53 -10.45 11.67 2.13
CA GLN A 53 -10.39 10.48 1.29
C GLN A 53 -10.64 9.15 2.04
N ARG A 54 -10.40 9.08 3.35
CA ARG A 54 -10.67 7.86 4.13
C ARG A 54 -12.15 7.61 4.33
N GLN A 55 -12.94 8.66 4.35
CA GLN A 55 -14.39 8.60 4.60
C GLN A 55 -15.21 8.61 3.32
N ASN A 56 -14.59 8.97 2.20
CA ASN A 56 -15.27 9.21 0.94
C ASN A 56 -14.68 8.36 -0.18
N SER A 57 -15.55 7.79 -1.02
CA SER A 57 -15.14 7.03 -2.21
C SER A 57 -14.43 7.87 -3.26
N LEU A 58 -14.54 9.19 -3.17
CA LEU A 58 -13.95 10.14 -4.08
C LEU A 58 -13.49 11.39 -3.33
N THR A 59 -12.30 11.89 -3.68
CA THR A 59 -11.80 13.18 -3.20
C THR A 59 -11.23 13.97 -4.36
N ALA A 60 -11.83 15.14 -4.62
CA ALA A 60 -11.33 16.08 -5.61
C ALA A 60 -10.37 17.07 -4.95
N VAL A 61 -9.12 17.10 -5.42
CA VAL A 61 -8.09 18.00 -4.89
C VAL A 61 -7.72 19.04 -5.93
N ILE A 62 -7.83 20.31 -5.55
CA ILE A 62 -7.41 21.45 -6.37
C ILE A 62 -6.27 22.19 -5.69
N GLY A 63 -5.31 22.66 -6.49
CA GLY A 63 -4.24 23.50 -5.98
C GLY A 63 -3.42 24.08 -7.13
N PRO A 64 -2.89 25.31 -6.99
CA PRO A 64 -2.00 25.89 -7.99
C PRO A 64 -0.75 25.02 -8.23
N PRO A 65 -0.04 25.21 -9.36
CA PRO A 65 1.27 24.57 -9.57
C PRO A 65 2.20 24.81 -8.36
N GLY A 66 2.95 23.78 -7.95
CA GLY A 66 3.88 23.87 -6.81
C GLY A 66 3.31 23.57 -5.42
N ASN A 67 1.98 23.52 -5.22
CA ASN A 67 1.37 23.29 -3.90
C ASN A 67 1.32 21.82 -3.45
N GLY A 68 2.35 21.03 -3.78
CA GLY A 68 2.51 19.69 -3.18
C GLY A 68 1.45 18.64 -3.55
N LYS A 69 0.75 18.75 -4.68
CA LYS A 69 -0.20 17.70 -5.15
C LYS A 69 0.48 16.35 -5.34
N THR A 70 1.69 16.33 -5.88
CA THR A 70 2.51 15.11 -5.98
C THR A 70 2.87 14.56 -4.61
N THR A 71 3.24 15.44 -3.67
CA THR A 71 3.52 15.06 -2.27
C THR A 71 2.29 14.45 -1.60
N LEU A 72 1.12 15.05 -1.79
CA LEU A 72 -0.15 14.51 -1.30
C LEU A 72 -0.40 13.07 -1.79
N LEU A 73 -0.22 12.84 -3.10
CA LEU A 73 -0.36 11.50 -3.69
C LEU A 73 0.64 10.49 -3.09
N LEU A 74 1.87 10.92 -2.83
CA LEU A 74 2.89 10.06 -2.19
C LEU A 74 2.50 9.71 -0.74
N HIS A 75 1.94 10.66 0.02
CA HIS A 75 1.40 10.37 1.35
C HIS A 75 0.23 9.38 1.29
N GLU A 76 -0.66 9.49 0.31
CA GLU A 76 -1.77 8.54 0.11
C GLU A 76 -1.25 7.11 -0.14
N ILE A 77 -0.23 6.96 -1.00
CA ILE A 77 0.41 5.66 -1.25
C ILE A 77 1.02 5.12 0.05
N ALA A 78 1.75 5.95 0.80
CA ALA A 78 2.35 5.55 2.06
C ALA A 78 1.31 5.10 3.09
N LEU A 79 0.19 5.80 3.18
CA LEU A 79 -0.91 5.45 4.07
C LEU A 79 -1.52 4.10 3.72
N SER A 80 -1.82 3.86 2.46
CA SER A 80 -2.34 2.58 1.98
C SER A 80 -1.40 1.40 2.32
N VAL A 81 -0.08 1.60 2.24
CA VAL A 81 0.90 0.58 2.63
C VAL A 81 0.92 0.34 4.14
N VAL A 82 0.92 1.41 4.94
CA VAL A 82 0.96 1.31 6.40
C VAL A 82 -0.31 0.67 6.97
N GLU A 83 -1.48 1.06 6.47
CA GLU A 83 -2.75 0.50 6.90
C GLU A 83 -2.84 -1.00 6.60
N ARG A 84 -2.46 -1.41 5.39
CA ARG A 84 -2.36 -2.83 5.06
C ARG A 84 -1.43 -3.57 6.02
N GLY A 85 -0.26 -3.01 6.30
CA GLY A 85 0.70 -3.58 7.25
C GLY A 85 0.13 -3.69 8.67
N TYR A 86 -0.61 -2.67 9.11
CA TYR A 86 -1.28 -2.66 10.40
C TYR A 86 -2.42 -3.70 10.48
N GLN A 87 -3.28 -3.78 9.47
CA GLN A 87 -4.34 -4.80 9.40
C GLN A 87 -3.73 -6.21 9.43
N LEU A 88 -2.71 -6.47 8.61
CA LEU A 88 -2.04 -7.76 8.58
C LEU A 88 -1.42 -8.13 9.94
N ALA A 89 -0.83 -7.17 10.64
CA ALA A 89 -0.24 -7.40 11.96
C ALA A 89 -1.28 -7.57 13.08
N SER A 90 -2.42 -6.88 12.98
CA SER A 90 -3.44 -6.82 14.05
C SER A 90 -4.52 -7.89 13.91
N THR A 91 -5.00 -8.16 12.70
CA THR A 91 -6.11 -9.08 12.43
C THR A 91 -5.68 -10.30 11.61
N GLY A 92 -4.50 -10.26 10.99
CA GLY A 92 -4.04 -11.29 10.06
C GLY A 92 -4.71 -11.21 8.68
N PHE A 93 -5.53 -10.20 8.44
CA PHE A 93 -6.20 -9.99 7.15
C PHE A 93 -5.31 -9.18 6.20
N ASP A 94 -5.24 -9.63 4.94
CA ASP A 94 -4.42 -8.99 3.91
C ASP A 94 -5.33 -8.38 2.82
N GLU A 95 -5.44 -7.06 2.79
CA GLU A 95 -6.14 -6.33 1.74
C GLU A 95 -5.21 -5.92 0.60
N SER A 96 -5.74 -5.86 -0.62
CA SER A 96 -5.00 -5.36 -1.77
C SER A 96 -4.79 -3.85 -1.64
N ASN A 97 -3.54 -3.41 -1.64
CA ASN A 97 -3.16 -1.99 -1.73
C ASN A 97 -2.79 -1.56 -3.16
N LEU A 98 -3.46 -2.15 -4.16
CA LEU A 98 -3.20 -1.83 -5.57
C LEU A 98 -3.61 -0.38 -5.87
N THR A 99 -2.63 0.50 -6.05
CA THR A 99 -2.84 1.90 -6.41
C THR A 99 -2.53 2.15 -7.87
N PHE A 100 -3.49 2.66 -8.64
CA PHE A 100 -3.28 3.13 -10.00
C PHE A 100 -3.09 4.64 -10.04
N VAL A 101 -1.90 5.07 -10.47
CA VAL A 101 -1.61 6.48 -10.72
C VAL A 101 -1.66 6.74 -12.21
N THR A 102 -2.54 7.65 -12.64
CA THR A 102 -2.69 8.03 -14.04
C THR A 102 -2.67 9.54 -14.19
N SER A 103 -2.27 10.03 -15.37
CA SER A 103 -2.35 11.44 -15.71
C SER A 103 -2.47 11.59 -17.21
N THR A 104 -3.15 12.64 -17.66
CA THR A 104 -3.13 13.08 -19.07
C THR A 104 -1.77 13.65 -19.47
N ASN A 105 -0.93 14.03 -18.49
CA ASN A 105 0.43 14.51 -18.72
C ASN A 105 1.45 13.54 -18.08
N ASN A 106 2.25 12.88 -18.92
CA ASN A 106 3.29 11.95 -18.48
C ASN A 106 4.27 12.55 -17.46
N ARG A 107 4.48 13.87 -17.46
CA ARG A 107 5.36 14.55 -16.49
C ARG A 107 4.88 14.38 -15.04
N ALA A 108 3.57 14.37 -14.80
CA ALA A 108 3.03 14.19 -13.45
C ALA A 108 3.32 12.79 -12.91
N VAL A 109 3.18 11.76 -13.76
CA VAL A 109 3.54 10.38 -13.41
C VAL A 109 5.05 10.24 -13.22
N ASN A 110 5.85 10.80 -14.12
CA ASN A 110 7.32 10.76 -14.00
C ASN A 110 7.81 11.39 -12.69
N ASN A 111 7.24 12.52 -12.27
CA ASN A 111 7.60 13.14 -10.99
C ASN A 111 7.33 12.20 -9.80
N VAL A 112 6.26 11.40 -9.83
CA VAL A 112 5.97 10.40 -8.80
C VAL A 112 7.01 9.28 -8.86
N LEU A 113 7.31 8.77 -10.05
CA LEU A 113 8.29 7.70 -10.26
C LEU A 113 9.68 8.10 -9.78
N GLU A 114 10.14 9.31 -10.11
CA GLU A 114 11.43 9.84 -9.66
C GLU A 114 11.50 9.90 -8.12
N ARG A 115 10.43 10.38 -7.47
CA ARG A 115 10.36 10.46 -6.01
C ARG A 115 10.38 9.08 -5.36
N LEU A 116 9.65 8.11 -5.93
CA LEU A 116 9.67 6.73 -5.47
C LEU A 116 11.06 6.11 -5.66
N ALA A 117 11.68 6.27 -6.83
CA ALA A 117 13.00 5.72 -7.16
C ALA A 117 14.14 6.31 -6.31
N THR A 118 13.98 7.55 -5.81
CA THR A 118 14.98 8.20 -4.95
C THR A 118 15.07 7.52 -3.57
N LEU A 119 13.92 7.05 -3.05
CA LEU A 119 13.82 6.55 -1.67
C LEU A 119 13.76 5.03 -1.61
N PHE A 120 13.22 4.43 -2.66
CA PHE A 120 13.21 2.99 -2.85
C PHE A 120 14.06 2.73 -4.09
N SER A 121 15.24 2.14 -3.91
CA SER A 121 15.87 1.39 -4.99
C SER A 121 14.78 0.50 -5.59
N ALA A 122 14.72 0.39 -6.93
CA ALA A 122 13.55 -0.01 -7.73
C ALA A 122 13.02 -1.44 -7.52
N ASP A 123 13.04 -1.92 -6.29
CA ASP A 123 12.83 -3.27 -5.85
C ASP A 123 11.35 -3.37 -5.44
N CYS A 124 10.55 -3.99 -6.30
CA CYS A 124 9.25 -4.57 -5.98
C CYS A 124 8.02 -3.66 -5.76
N PHE A 125 8.11 -2.32 -5.74
CA PHE A 125 6.98 -1.50 -5.28
C PHE A 125 6.00 -1.00 -6.34
N TYR A 126 6.38 -0.89 -7.62
CA TYR A 126 5.48 -0.34 -8.64
C TYR A 126 5.78 -0.85 -10.05
N LEU A 127 4.74 -0.83 -10.88
CA LEU A 127 4.81 -1.11 -12.32
C LEU A 127 4.64 0.20 -13.10
N VAL A 128 5.55 0.45 -14.05
CA VAL A 128 5.40 1.57 -14.98
C VAL A 128 4.53 1.13 -16.15
N GLY A 129 3.38 1.78 -16.33
CA GLY A 129 2.49 1.59 -17.47
C GLY A 129 2.94 2.34 -18.72
N GLY A 130 2.32 2.04 -19.87
CA GLY A 130 2.53 2.77 -21.12
C GLY A 130 3.03 1.87 -22.26
N ARG A 131 4.14 2.26 -22.90
CA ARG A 131 4.72 1.50 -24.02
C ARG A 131 5.13 0.10 -23.57
N LYS A 132 4.96 -0.89 -24.45
CA LYS A 132 5.25 -2.29 -24.16
C LYS A 132 6.68 -2.49 -23.65
N GLU A 133 7.66 -1.80 -24.21
CA GLU A 133 9.05 -1.91 -23.80
C GLU A 133 9.28 -1.44 -22.35
N LEU A 134 8.57 -0.39 -21.92
CA LEU A 134 8.63 0.11 -20.55
C LEU A 134 8.00 -0.89 -19.58
N ILE A 135 6.83 -1.41 -19.94
CA ILE A 135 6.12 -2.43 -19.15
C ILE A 135 6.98 -3.69 -19.01
N ASP A 136 7.52 -4.19 -20.12
CA ASP A 136 8.33 -5.42 -20.15
C ASP A 136 9.60 -5.26 -19.30
N ASN A 137 10.25 -4.10 -19.34
CA ASN A 137 11.42 -3.82 -18.51
C ASN A 137 11.07 -3.76 -17.02
N SER A 138 10.02 -3.05 -16.64
CA SER A 138 9.56 -3.00 -15.25
C SER A 138 9.12 -4.37 -14.73
N LEU A 139 8.36 -5.13 -15.52
CA LEU A 139 7.93 -6.49 -15.16
C LEU A 139 9.11 -7.43 -14.93
N ARG A 140 10.15 -7.37 -15.78
CA ARG A 140 11.35 -8.20 -15.63
C ARG A 140 12.03 -7.98 -14.29
N VAL A 141 12.22 -6.72 -13.89
CA VAL A 141 12.86 -6.38 -12.61
C VAL A 141 12.02 -6.90 -11.44
N LEU A 142 10.70 -6.66 -11.44
CA LEU A 142 9.82 -7.11 -10.37
C LEU A 142 9.75 -8.64 -10.25
N LEU A 143 9.68 -9.35 -11.38
CA LEU A 143 9.63 -10.81 -11.38
C LEU A 143 10.93 -11.42 -10.87
N LEU A 144 12.08 -10.89 -11.28
CA LEU A 144 13.38 -11.36 -10.80
C LEU A 144 13.52 -11.16 -9.29
N GLU A 145 13.21 -9.96 -8.79
CA GLU A 145 13.26 -9.68 -7.36
C GLU A 145 12.24 -10.50 -6.56
N ARG A 146 11.03 -10.70 -7.08
CA ARG A 146 10.02 -11.57 -6.45
C ARG A 146 10.52 -13.01 -6.30
N ILE A 147 11.17 -13.55 -7.34
CA ILE A 147 11.77 -14.88 -7.30
C ILE A 147 12.88 -14.94 -6.24
N CYS A 148 13.73 -13.91 -6.17
CA CYS A 148 14.78 -13.79 -5.15
C CYS A 148 14.21 -13.74 -3.73
N LEU A 149 13.17 -12.93 -3.51
CA LEU A 149 12.48 -12.82 -2.22
C LEU A 149 11.81 -14.13 -1.81
N GLU A 150 11.13 -14.83 -2.72
CA GLU A 150 10.52 -16.13 -2.43
C GLU A 150 11.56 -17.20 -2.09
N ALA A 151 12.69 -17.21 -2.80
CA ALA A 151 13.81 -18.10 -2.49
C ALA A 151 14.37 -17.80 -1.09
N HIS A 152 14.53 -16.52 -0.74
CA HIS A 152 15.02 -16.10 0.57
C HIS A 152 14.02 -16.43 1.70
N TRP A 153 12.74 -16.16 1.50
CA TRP A 153 11.68 -16.43 2.50
C TRP A 153 11.51 -17.92 2.78
N SER A 154 11.73 -18.76 1.77
CA SER A 154 11.72 -20.21 1.92
C SER A 154 12.86 -20.69 2.84
N GLN A 155 14.06 -20.12 2.70
CA GLN A 155 15.19 -20.40 3.59
C GLN A 155 14.91 -19.94 5.03
N VAL A 156 14.34 -18.74 5.20
CA VAL A 156 13.97 -18.21 6.52
C VAL A 156 12.94 -19.09 7.23
N LYS A 157 11.92 -19.58 6.51
CA LYS A 157 10.94 -20.54 7.05
C LYS A 157 11.60 -21.84 7.52
N GLU A 158 12.56 -22.36 6.74
CA GLU A 158 13.29 -23.57 7.08
C GLU A 158 14.16 -23.40 8.33
N ILE A 159 14.88 -22.27 8.44
CA ILE A 159 15.69 -21.91 9.62
C ILE A 159 14.79 -21.80 10.86
N ARG A 160 13.64 -21.14 10.73
CA ARG A 160 12.69 -20.97 11.84
C ARG A 160 12.14 -22.31 12.32
N LYS A 161 11.83 -23.23 11.38
CA LYS A 161 11.40 -24.60 11.70
C LYS A 161 12.48 -25.37 12.48
N LYS A 162 13.72 -25.37 11.98
CA LYS A 162 14.87 -26.01 12.66
C LYS A 162 15.12 -25.42 14.05
N SER A 163 14.97 -24.10 14.22
CA SER A 163 15.11 -23.44 15.52
C SER A 163 14.04 -23.89 16.53
N ILE A 164 12.80 -24.07 16.08
CA ILE A 164 11.70 -24.59 16.92
C ILE A 164 11.96 -26.05 17.32
N GLU A 165 12.37 -26.89 16.37
CA GLU A 165 12.75 -28.28 16.63
C GLU A 165 13.88 -28.37 17.66
N LEU A 166 14.93 -27.54 17.50
CA LEU A 166 16.05 -27.48 18.44
C LEU A 166 15.59 -27.09 19.86
N LYS A 167 14.73 -26.08 19.99
CA LYS A 167 14.15 -25.67 21.28
C LYS A 167 13.35 -26.80 21.93
N ASN A 168 12.60 -27.57 21.15
CA ASN A 168 11.84 -28.72 21.66
C ASN A 168 12.78 -29.85 22.13
N CYS A 169 13.86 -30.12 21.39
CA CYS A 169 14.88 -31.10 21.80
C CYS A 169 15.57 -30.70 23.11
N VAL A 170 15.91 -29.42 23.29
CA VAL A 170 16.51 -28.91 24.54
C VAL A 170 15.55 -29.11 25.72
N LYS A 171 14.27 -28.70 25.58
CA LYS A 171 13.25 -28.89 26.62
C LYS A 171 13.01 -30.36 26.98
N LEU A 172 13.08 -31.27 26.00
CA LEU A 172 12.94 -32.71 26.25
C LEU A 172 14.16 -33.25 27.01
N ARG A 173 15.36 -32.75 26.72
CA ARG A 173 16.60 -33.14 27.41
C ARG A 173 16.63 -32.66 28.86
N GLU A 174 16.22 -31.42 29.11
CA GLU A 174 16.07 -30.86 30.47
C GLU A 174 15.04 -31.64 31.29
N ASN A 175 13.88 -31.97 30.72
CA ASN A 175 12.87 -32.79 31.40
C ASN A 175 13.35 -34.21 31.69
N LYS A 176 14.17 -34.80 30.82
CA LYS A 176 14.72 -36.14 31.02
C LYS A 176 15.74 -36.15 32.16
N GLN A 177 16.65 -35.17 32.19
CA GLN A 177 17.60 -35.00 33.31
C GLN A 177 16.90 -34.75 34.65
N LEU A 178 15.80 -33.98 34.66
CA LEU A 178 15.03 -33.77 35.89
C LEU A 178 14.40 -35.07 36.42
N LYS A 179 13.87 -35.92 35.52
CA LYS A 179 13.30 -37.22 35.89
C LYS A 179 14.34 -38.20 36.41
N ASP A 180 15.53 -38.22 35.79
CA ASP A 180 16.63 -39.08 36.22
C ASP A 180 17.21 -38.62 37.58
N PHE A 181 17.09 -37.33 37.94
CA PHE A 181 17.51 -36.80 39.24
C PHE A 181 16.51 -37.06 40.37
N ILE A 182 15.20 -37.15 40.07
CA ILE A 182 14.13 -37.42 41.05
C ILE A 182 13.97 -38.93 41.34
N SER A 183 14.56 -39.79 40.52
CA SER A 183 14.48 -41.26 40.64
C SER A 183 15.67 -41.93 41.37
N LEU A 184 16.52 -41.12 42.01
CA LEU A 184 17.60 -41.50 42.94
C LEU A 184 17.19 -41.21 44.38
#